data_AF-A0A535J5Q1-F1
#
_entry.id   AF-A0A535J5Q1-F1
#
_cell.length_a   1.000
_cell.length_b   1.000
_cell.length_c   1.000
_cell.angle_alpha   90.00
_cell.angle_beta   90.00
_cell.angle_gamma   90.00
#
_symmetry.space_group_name_H-M   'P 1'
#
loop_
_entity.id
_entity.type
_entity.pdbx_description
1 polymer ?
#
loop_
_entity_poly.entity_id
_entity_poly.type
_entity_poly.pdbx_seq_one_letter_code
_entity_poly.pdbx_strand_id
1 'polypeptide(L)'
;MIPFYGLYVIYQQFDDLKKGLQGLSSPVRLSAAVAIWLFIASALAGSGGNRGTGFTALGFFVVSGLLFAAVAFMVQQAANAYQEARYPGRQPRGMTTGEVIATVIGVIIFALSIVGAMAGG
;
A
#
# COMPACT_ATOMS: atom_id res chain seq x y z
N MET A 1 13.65 -17.88 1.62
CA MET A 1 13.80 -17.17 0.34
C MET A 1 13.00 -15.89 0.41
N ILE A 2 13.63 -14.72 0.29
CA ILE A 2 12.89 -13.49 -0.01
C ILE A 2 12.24 -13.75 -1.38
N PRO A 3 10.92 -13.55 -1.57
CA PRO A 3 10.29 -13.85 -2.85
C PRO A 3 10.66 -12.72 -3.84
N PHE A 4 11.90 -12.75 -4.34
CA PHE A 4 12.43 -11.78 -5.30
C PHE A 4 11.53 -11.65 -6.52
N TYR A 5 10.91 -12.75 -6.94
CA TYR A 5 9.91 -12.77 -7.99
C TYR A 5 8.67 -11.93 -7.64
N GLY A 6 8.15 -12.03 -6.41
CA GLY A 6 7.00 -11.23 -5.98
C GLY A 6 7.30 -9.73 -5.96
N LEU A 7 8.47 -9.34 -5.44
CA LEU A 7 8.92 -7.95 -5.47
C LEU A 7 9.12 -7.42 -6.90
N TYR A 8 9.67 -8.26 -7.78
CA TYR A 8 9.82 -7.95 -9.19
C TYR A 8 8.46 -7.72 -9.88
N VAL A 9 7.48 -8.60 -9.64
CA VAL A 9 6.12 -8.45 -10.20
C VAL A 9 5.45 -7.18 -9.71
N ILE A 10 5.57 -6.85 -8.41
CA ILE A 10 5.00 -5.61 -7.85
C ILE A 10 5.70 -4.38 -8.46
N TYR A 11 7.03 -4.41 -8.57
CA TYR A 11 7.78 -3.35 -9.25
C TYR A 11 7.32 -3.17 -10.70
N GLN A 12 7.14 -4.28 -11.42
CA GLN A 12 6.68 -4.26 -12.80
C GLN A 12 5.27 -3.66 -12.91
N GLN A 13 4.35 -4.01 -11.99
CA GLN A 13 3.02 -3.39 -11.94
C GLN A 13 3.09 -1.87 -11.71
N PHE A 14 3.97 -1.40 -10.83
CA PHE A 14 4.14 0.04 -10.59
C PHE A 14 4.78 0.75 -11.80
N ASP A 15 5.74 0.11 -12.47
CA ASP A 15 6.41 0.67 -13.63
C ASP A 15 5.50 0.70 -14.86
N ASP A 16 4.66 -0.33 -15.06
CA ASP A 16 3.64 -0.36 -16.11
C ASP A 16 2.59 0.74 -15.89
N LEU A 17 2.14 0.94 -14.65
CA LEU A 17 1.23 2.04 -14.32
C LEU A 17 1.85 3.41 -14.58
N LYS A 18 3.12 3.60 -14.19
CA LYS A 18 3.89 4.82 -14.49
C LYS A 18 4.00 5.06 -16.00
N LYS A 19 4.38 4.05 -16.77
CA LYS A 19 4.48 4.13 -18.24
C LYS A 19 3.13 4.46 -18.88
N GLY A 20 2.05 3.83 -18.39
CA GLY A 20 0.69 4.12 -18.83
C GLY A 20 0.29 5.59 -18.60
N LEU A 21 0.61 6.14 -17.43
CA LEU A 21 0.37 7.56 -17.13
C LEU A 21 1.19 8.50 -18.03
N GLN A 22 2.46 8.16 -18.28
CA GLN A 22 3.33 8.94 -19.18
C GLN A 22 2.81 8.92 -20.62
N GLY A 23 2.36 7.76 -21.11
CA GLY A 23 1.82 7.63 -22.46
C GLY A 23 0.49 8.37 -22.67
N LEU A 24 -0.24 8.65 -21.59
CA LEU A 24 -1.52 9.38 -21.61
C LEU A 24 -1.38 10.86 -21.21
N SER A 25 -0.16 11.37 -21.01
CA SER A 25 0.11 12.75 -20.60
C SER A 25 -0.63 13.18 -19.32
N SER A 26 -0.82 12.26 -18.36
CA SER A 26 -1.50 12.56 -17.10
C SER A 26 -0.68 13.53 -16.24
N PRO A 27 -1.32 14.49 -15.54
CA PRO A 27 -0.62 15.39 -14.61
C PRO A 27 -0.11 14.68 -13.36
N VAL A 28 -0.64 13.50 -13.03
CA VAL A 28 -0.21 12.70 -11.88
C VAL A 28 1.08 11.95 -12.21
N ARG A 29 2.10 12.10 -11.36
CA ARG A 29 3.38 11.43 -11.51
C ARG A 29 3.54 10.33 -10.47
N LEU A 30 3.70 9.09 -10.96
CA LEU A 30 4.07 7.95 -10.12
C LEU A 30 5.56 7.64 -10.30
N SER A 31 6.30 7.54 -9.20
CA SER A 31 7.65 6.96 -9.20
C SER A 31 7.59 5.53 -8.73
N ALA A 32 7.69 4.58 -9.67
CA ALA A 32 7.71 3.15 -9.36
C ALA A 32 8.84 2.77 -8.39
N ALA A 33 10.00 3.41 -8.52
CA ALA A 33 11.15 3.22 -7.64
C ALA A 33 10.84 3.65 -6.20
N VAL A 34 10.19 4.81 -6.00
CA VAL A 34 9.82 5.27 -4.65
C VAL A 34 8.76 4.36 -4.04
N ALA A 35 7.74 3.98 -4.81
CA ALA A 35 6.68 3.10 -4.35
C ALA A 35 7.22 1.72 -3.93
N ILE A 36 8.14 1.12 -4.70
CA ILE A 36 8.72 -0.17 -4.32
C ILE A 36 9.64 -0.06 -3.11
N TRP A 37 10.43 1.02 -2.98
CA TRP A 37 11.29 1.22 -1.82
C TRP A 37 10.47 1.42 -0.53
N LEU A 38 9.38 2.17 -0.59
CA LEU A 38 8.45 2.32 0.53
C LEU A 38 7.77 0.99 0.89
N PHE A 39 7.42 0.18 -0.12
CA PHE A 39 6.85 -1.15 0.11
C PHE A 39 7.86 -2.09 0.79
N ILE A 40 9.11 -2.10 0.34
CA ILE A 40 10.20 -2.86 0.97
C ILE A 40 10.43 -2.36 2.39
N ALA A 41 10.48 -1.04 2.61
CA ALA A 41 10.66 -0.45 3.94
C ALA A 41 9.50 -0.84 4.89
N SER A 42 8.26 -0.85 4.40
CA SER A 42 7.10 -1.35 5.15
C SER A 42 7.30 -2.82 5.55
N ALA A 43 7.65 -3.69 4.60
CA ALA A 43 7.86 -5.10 4.87
C ALA A 43 9.01 -5.37 5.87
N LEU A 44 10.09 -4.59 5.77
CA LEU A 44 11.22 -4.64 6.71
C LEU A 44 10.81 -4.17 8.10
N ALA A 45 10.06 -3.07 8.21
CA ALA A 45 9.53 -2.58 9.48
C ALA A 45 8.60 -3.63 10.11
N GLY A 46 7.69 -4.23 9.35
CA GLY A 46 6.81 -5.29 9.82
C GLY A 46 7.59 -6.53 10.30
N SER A 47 8.62 -6.94 9.55
CA SER A 47 9.50 -8.03 9.99
C SER A 47 10.32 -7.68 11.24
N GLY A 48 10.70 -6.42 11.42
CA GLY A 48 11.37 -5.94 12.63
C GLY A 48 10.44 -5.98 13.83
N GLY A 49 9.18 -5.59 13.64
CA GLY A 49 8.12 -5.65 14.66
C GLY A 49 7.88 -7.07 15.17
N ASN A 50 7.89 -8.07 14.28
CA ASN A 50 7.75 -9.48 14.66
C ASN A 50 8.90 -10.02 15.55
N ARG A 51 10.03 -9.31 15.62
CA ARG A 51 11.19 -9.69 16.46
C ARG A 51 11.29 -8.87 17.75
N GLY A 52 10.55 -7.77 17.86
CA GLY A 52 10.52 -6.91 19.04
C GLY A 52 9.47 -7.36 20.06
N THR A 53 9.46 -6.72 21.23
CA THR A 53 8.45 -6.93 22.28
C THR A 53 7.88 -5.61 22.77
N GLY A 54 6.64 -5.64 23.29
CA GLY A 54 5.95 -4.47 23.85
C GLY A 54 5.89 -3.27 22.90
N PHE A 55 6.26 -2.09 23.41
CA PHE A 55 6.22 -0.83 22.64
C PHE A 55 7.09 -0.80 21.39
N THR A 56 8.19 -1.57 21.35
CA THR A 56 9.05 -1.63 20.16
C THR A 56 8.34 -2.35 19.00
N ALA A 57 7.65 -3.47 19.29
CA ALA A 57 6.84 -4.17 18.30
C ALA A 57 5.70 -3.29 17.78
N LEU A 58 5.02 -2.55 18.67
CA LEU A 58 4.01 -1.56 18.32
C LEU A 58 4.53 -0.46 17.40
N GLY A 59 5.68 0.14 17.74
CA GLY A 59 6.30 1.18 16.93
C GLY A 59 6.58 0.70 15.50
N PHE A 60 7.17 -0.48 15.36
CA PHE A 60 7.42 -1.10 14.06
C PHE A 60 6.14 -1.45 13.30
N PHE A 61 5.10 -1.93 14.00
CA PHE A 61 3.79 -2.20 13.39
C PHE A 61 3.14 -0.94 12.82
N VAL A 62 3.13 0.16 13.60
CA VAL A 62 2.59 1.45 13.14
C VAL A 62 3.39 1.98 11.96
N VAL A 63 4.73 1.97 12.04
CA VAL A 63 5.60 2.41 10.93
C VAL A 63 5.35 1.58 9.67
N SER A 64 5.28 0.26 9.81
CA SER A 64 4.97 -0.65 8.71
C SER A 64 3.63 -0.30 8.05
N GLY A 65 2.58 -0.09 8.86
CA GLY A 65 1.25 0.28 8.38
C GLY A 65 1.21 1.63 7.67
N LEU A 66 1.87 2.65 8.22
CA LEU A 66 1.95 3.99 7.62
C LEU A 66 2.67 3.96 6.26
N LEU A 67 3.79 3.24 6.18
CA LEU A 67 4.54 3.09 4.92
C LEU A 67 3.70 2.35 3.87
N PHE A 68 3.00 1.29 4.25
CA PHE A 68 2.11 0.56 3.34
C PHE A 68 0.95 1.45 2.86
N ALA A 69 0.32 2.20 3.77
CA ALA A 69 -0.76 3.12 3.44
C ALA A 69 -0.29 4.22 2.47
N ALA A 70 0.93 4.74 2.65
CA ALA A 70 1.51 5.71 1.72
C ALA A 70 1.67 5.12 0.31
N VAL A 71 2.17 3.88 0.19
CA VAL A 71 2.26 3.19 -1.11
C VAL A 71 0.88 2.99 -1.72
N ALA A 72 -0.08 2.48 -0.94
CA ALA A 72 -1.44 2.24 -1.41
C ALA A 72 -2.09 3.54 -1.91
N PHE A 73 -1.89 4.66 -1.21
CA PHE A 73 -2.39 5.97 -1.61
C PHE A 73 -1.78 6.44 -2.93
N MET A 74 -0.45 6.35 -3.07
CA MET A 74 0.24 6.74 -4.31
C MET A 74 -0.24 5.91 -5.50
N VAL A 75 -0.38 4.59 -5.32
CA VAL A 75 -0.82 3.68 -6.37
C VAL A 75 -2.29 3.89 -6.72
N GLN A 76 -3.17 4.10 -5.73
CA GLN A 76 -4.58 4.40 -5.98
C GLN A 76 -4.76 5.72 -6.73
N GLN A 77 -4.07 6.78 -6.32
CA GLN A 77 -4.13 8.07 -7.02
C GLN A 77 -3.67 7.93 -8.47
N ALA A 78 -2.57 7.22 -8.70
CA ALA A 78 -2.05 6.92 -10.03
C ALA A 78 -3.01 6.06 -10.87
N ALA A 79 -3.62 5.04 -10.27
CA ALA A 79 -4.59 4.18 -10.93
C ALA A 79 -5.86 4.94 -11.34
N ASN A 80 -6.37 5.79 -10.45
CA ASN A 80 -7.53 6.63 -10.73
C ASN A 80 -7.23 7.62 -11.87
N ALA A 81 -6.08 8.28 -11.82
CA ALA A 81 -5.65 9.20 -12.87
C ALA A 81 -5.43 8.50 -14.23
N TYR A 82 -4.93 7.26 -14.21
CA TYR A 82 -4.80 6.44 -15.41
C TYR A 82 -6.17 6.10 -15.99
N GLN A 83 -7.13 5.70 -15.14
CA GLN A 83 -8.49 5.40 -15.59
C GLN A 83 -9.19 6.62 -16.18
N GLU A 84 -9.07 7.78 -15.53
CA GLU A 84 -9.66 9.03 -15.99
C GLU A 84 -9.06 9.47 -17.34
N ALA A 85 -7.74 9.38 -17.50
CA ALA A 85 -7.07 9.71 -18.76
C ALA A 85 -7.38 8.69 -19.87
N ARG A 86 -7.54 7.40 -19.54
CA ARG A 86 -7.80 6.35 -20.51
C ARG A 86 -9.28 6.28 -20.94
N TYR A 87 -10.20 6.59 -20.03
CA TYR A 87 -11.65 6.49 -20.23
C TYR A 87 -12.37 7.77 -19.75
N PRO A 88 -12.22 8.89 -20.48
CA PRO A 88 -12.85 10.15 -20.11
C PRO A 88 -14.39 10.04 -20.10
N GLY A 89 -15.03 10.60 -19.08
CA GLY A 89 -16.50 10.62 -18.94
C GLY A 89 -17.12 9.35 -18.35
N ARG A 90 -16.31 8.34 -18.00
CA ARG A 90 -16.80 7.16 -17.27
C ARG A 90 -17.05 7.52 -15.82
N GLN A 91 -18.18 7.10 -15.25
CA GLN A 91 -18.44 7.31 -13.82
C GLN A 91 -17.35 6.62 -12.98
N PRO A 92 -16.84 7.29 -11.93
CA PRO A 92 -15.88 6.69 -11.01
C PRO A 92 -16.45 5.37 -10.47
N ARG A 93 -15.67 4.29 -10.59
CA ARG A 93 -16.08 3.01 -10.02
C ARG A 93 -15.89 3.10 -8.51
N GLY A 94 -17.01 3.14 -7.76
CA GLY A 94 -16.98 3.06 -6.31
C GLY A 94 -16.45 1.72 -5.80
N MET A 95 -16.13 1.65 -4.52
CA MET A 95 -15.76 0.39 -3.88
C MET A 95 -16.93 -0.59 -3.94
N THR A 96 -16.62 -1.81 -4.36
CA THR A 96 -17.54 -2.93 -4.28
C THR A 96 -17.80 -3.30 -2.82
N THR A 97 -18.94 -3.93 -2.54
CA THR A 97 -19.29 -4.40 -1.19
C THR A 97 -18.20 -5.29 -0.59
N GLY A 98 -17.54 -6.12 -1.40
CA GLY A 98 -16.42 -6.94 -0.97
C GLY A 98 -15.19 -6.14 -0.54
N GLU A 99 -14.83 -5.07 -1.29
CA GLU A 99 -13.73 -4.17 -0.94
C GLU A 99 -14.03 -3.38 0.34
N VAL A 100 -15.29 -2.96 0.53
CA VAL A 100 -15.74 -2.31 1.77
C VAL A 100 -15.56 -3.24 2.96
N ILE A 101 -16.05 -4.49 2.85
CA ILE A 101 -15.91 -5.48 3.92
C ILE A 101 -14.43 -5.75 4.24
N ALA A 102 -13.60 -5.96 3.22
CA ALA A 102 -12.17 -6.19 3.40
C ALA A 102 -11.48 -5.02 4.11
N THR A 103 -11.84 -3.79 3.76
CA THR A 103 -11.29 -2.58 4.38
C THR A 103 -11.72 -2.47 5.84
N VAL A 104 -13.00 -2.68 6.14
CA VAL A 104 -13.53 -2.64 7.52
C VAL A 104 -12.86 -3.70 8.38
N ILE A 105 -12.74 -4.94 7.90
CA ILE A 105 -12.04 -6.02 8.61
C ILE A 105 -10.57 -5.63 8.86
N GLY A 106 -9.89 -5.10 7.84
CA GLY A 106 -8.51 -4.64 7.97
C GLY A 106 -8.33 -3.57 9.05
N VAL A 107 -9.23 -2.58 9.08
CA VAL A 107 -9.23 -1.51 10.11
C VAL A 107 -9.48 -2.07 11.51
N ILE A 108 -10.43 -3.01 11.65
CA ILE A 108 -10.71 -3.66 12.94
C ILE A 108 -9.50 -4.45 13.43
N ILE A 109 -8.88 -5.26 12.58
CA ILE A 109 -7.68 -6.03 12.95
C ILE A 109 -6.54 -5.09 13.34
N PHE A 110 -6.35 -4.00 12.59
CA PHE A 110 -5.33 -3.00 12.90
C PHE A 110 -5.57 -2.36 14.28
N ALA A 111 -6.80 -1.95 14.58
CA ALA A 111 -7.17 -1.39 15.88
C ALA A 111 -7.00 -2.42 17.02
N LEU A 112 -7.45 -3.66 16.83
CA LEU A 112 -7.29 -4.74 17.80
C LEU A 112 -5.82 -5.06 18.06
N SER A 113 -4.97 -5.00 17.03
CA SER A 113 -3.52 -5.22 17.18
C SER A 113 -2.87 -4.14 18.05
N ILE A 114 -3.32 -2.88 17.92
CA ILE A 114 -2.87 -1.78 18.78
C ILE A 114 -3.31 -2.03 20.23
N VAL A 115 -4.59 -2.30 20.45
CA VAL A 115 -5.14 -2.53 21.80
C VAL A 115 -4.49 -3.74 22.47
N GLY A 116 -4.35 -4.86 21.76
CA GLY A 116 -3.74 -6.08 22.29
C GLY A 116 -2.29 -5.86 22.71
N ALA A 117 -1.52 -5.08 21.95
CA ALA A 117 -0.14 -4.80 22.32
C ALA A 117 0.00 -3.71 23.42
N MET A 118 -1.01 -2.86 23.62
CA MET A 118 -1.07 -1.97 24.79
C MET A 118 -1.46 -2.71 26.08
N ALA A 119 -2.30 -3.75 25.97
CA ALA A 119 -2.78 -4.52 27.12
C ALA A 119 -1.83 -5.66 27.54
N GLY A 120 -0.99 -6.14 26.61
CA GLY A 120 -0.03 -7.23 26.83
C GLY A 120 1.42 -6.82 27.03
N GLY A 121 1.72 -5.51 27.08
CA GLY A 121 3.02 -4.94 27.45
C GLY A 121 3.03 -4.44 28.89
#